data_AF-A0A2E7QS75-F1
#
_entry.id   AF-A0A2E7QS75-F1
#
_cell.length_a   1.000
_cell.length_b   1.000
_cell.length_c   1.000
_cell.angle_alpha   90.00
_cell.angle_beta   90.00
_cell.angle_gamma   90.00
#
_symmetry.space_group_name_H-M   'P 1'
#
loop_
_entity.id
_entity.type
_entity.pdbx_description
1 polymer ?
#
loop_
_entity_poly.entity_id
_entity_poly.type
_entity_poly.pdbx_seq_one_letter_code
_entity_poly.pdbx_strand_id
1 'polypeptide(L)'
;MNKELDEKIMNMLDEAEFMTIGTSVGGNSSASNVYFANDGFDIYFFTFNPTRKAEQIRVNPRVQCVVRPDGTEGIRELQIEGIATQVKDLQEVKKAYRMVLGVTEAFKEFMEDEFLKKNNVVGYYKIKPTVIKYVDFFAKNRFQWKELPENHESLSSAIFKDIFRKLGLYLRAVRAPFFTATIGPVALGGAVAYFNLGSFNWNLFWWTLLGAIMAHAGTNVANDYADHLSRNDEVNKLASPFNGGSRMIQAGLMSPAKVFVISVVMFVASVGIGLYINGLLHGSLFALSPLFWCGVVGVILGVFYTAAPVQFSYRGFGDLGVMLGFGPVMALGTHYVQKQALLPVAVWDYFPVLIASVPVAMLVGLILFINGFQDYKADREVGKRTWIVRTAEGSDIANYNRPFGIYKFTLYFTFAYILILGVLGIVSSDVSTPWVLIALLPALLAWKAIQMGNEWLERWNRIDADRDKLPYELLLVNVFTIGTHFSVALLLTLGYWLGSVL
;
A
#
# COMPACT_ATOMS: atom_id res chain seq x y z
N MET A 1 11.47 -48.45 18.44
CA MET A 1 11.40 -47.09 19.04
C MET A 1 10.62 -46.11 18.18
N ASN A 2 10.90 -45.98 16.86
CA ASN A 2 10.20 -44.99 16.01
C ASN A 2 8.68 -45.26 15.86
N LYS A 3 8.26 -46.52 15.66
CA LYS A 3 6.83 -46.87 15.50
C LYS A 3 5.94 -46.56 16.72
N GLU A 4 6.45 -46.79 17.93
CA GLU A 4 5.68 -46.52 19.16
C GLU A 4 5.49 -45.02 19.38
N LEU A 5 6.51 -44.20 19.08
CA LEU A 5 6.38 -42.75 19.13
C LEU A 5 5.44 -42.25 18.02
N ASP A 6 5.49 -42.84 16.83
CA ASP A 6 4.59 -42.51 15.72
C ASP A 6 3.13 -42.76 16.09
N GLU A 7 2.81 -43.92 16.68
CA GLU A 7 1.48 -44.24 17.18
C GLU A 7 1.01 -43.26 18.26
N LYS A 8 1.89 -42.89 19.21
CA LYS A 8 1.57 -41.90 20.25
C LYS A 8 1.25 -40.52 19.67
N ILE A 9 2.04 -40.08 18.69
CA ILE A 9 1.82 -38.80 18.01
C ILE A 9 0.51 -38.83 17.22
N MET A 10 0.28 -39.88 16.43
CA MET A 10 -0.93 -40.03 15.62
C MET A 10 -2.19 -40.06 16.48
N ASN A 11 -2.20 -40.85 17.55
CA ASN A 11 -3.35 -40.88 18.47
C ASN A 11 -3.66 -39.49 19.04
N MET A 12 -2.65 -38.71 19.41
CA MET A 12 -2.87 -37.34 19.90
C MET A 12 -3.36 -36.36 18.84
N LEU A 13 -2.95 -36.52 17.58
CA LEU A 13 -3.46 -35.72 16.47
C LEU A 13 -4.92 -36.08 16.16
N ASP A 14 -5.24 -37.37 16.15
CA ASP A 14 -6.57 -37.89 15.83
C ASP A 14 -7.59 -37.60 16.95
N GLU A 15 -7.16 -37.54 18.21
CA GLU A 15 -8.01 -37.20 19.37
C GLU A 15 -8.28 -35.69 19.53
N ALA A 16 -7.48 -34.82 18.92
CA ALA A 16 -7.58 -33.37 19.12
C ALA A 16 -8.29 -32.67 17.97
N GLU A 17 -9.29 -31.84 18.29
CA GLU A 17 -10.00 -31.04 17.28
C GLU A 17 -9.34 -29.69 17.00
N PHE A 18 -8.58 -29.17 17.97
CA PHE A 18 -7.96 -27.85 17.92
C PHE A 18 -6.45 -27.91 18.09
N MET A 19 -5.77 -26.99 17.40
CA MET A 19 -4.39 -26.65 17.68
C MET A 19 -4.25 -25.16 17.93
N THR A 20 -3.35 -24.79 18.83
CA THR A 20 -2.88 -23.41 18.94
C THR A 20 -1.71 -23.23 17.99
N ILE A 21 -1.87 -22.36 16.99
CA ILE A 21 -0.79 -22.00 16.05
C ILE A 21 -0.18 -20.65 16.43
N GLY A 22 1.14 -20.65 16.56
CA GLY A 22 2.00 -19.48 16.73
C GLY A 22 2.65 -19.07 15.42
N THR A 23 2.52 -17.79 15.08
CA THR A 23 3.12 -17.17 13.89
C THR A 23 3.90 -15.92 14.31
N SER A 24 4.98 -15.58 13.61
CA SER A 24 5.76 -14.37 13.94
C SER A 24 6.49 -13.80 12.73
N VAL A 25 6.47 -12.48 12.58
CA VAL A 25 7.26 -11.74 11.59
C VAL A 25 7.98 -10.62 12.30
N GLY A 26 9.32 -10.59 12.20
CA GLY A 26 10.14 -9.52 12.79
C GLY A 26 9.94 -9.33 14.30
N GLY A 27 9.68 -10.41 15.04
CA GLY A 27 9.42 -10.37 16.49
C GLY A 27 7.99 -10.01 16.88
N ASN A 28 7.10 -9.75 15.92
CA ASN A 28 5.70 -9.39 16.20
C ASN A 28 4.80 -10.64 16.23
N SER A 29 4.90 -11.44 17.28
CA SER A 29 4.25 -12.74 17.39
C SER A 29 2.72 -12.67 17.56
N SER A 30 2.03 -13.71 17.10
CA SER A 30 0.59 -13.94 17.27
C SER A 30 0.36 -15.41 17.59
N ALA A 31 -0.68 -15.70 18.39
CA ALA A 31 -1.17 -17.04 18.61
C ALA A 31 -2.68 -17.09 18.37
N SER A 32 -3.20 -18.24 17.93
CA SER A 32 -4.64 -18.46 17.76
C SER A 32 -4.98 -19.93 17.72
N ASN A 33 -6.17 -20.27 18.19
CA ASN A 33 -6.72 -21.61 18.01
C ASN A 33 -7.33 -21.74 16.61
N VAL A 34 -7.12 -22.88 15.99
CA VAL A 34 -7.74 -23.26 14.73
C VAL A 34 -8.18 -24.72 14.81
N TYR A 35 -9.31 -25.03 14.19
CA TYR A 35 -9.65 -26.41 13.89
C TYR A 35 -8.67 -26.95 12.86
N PHE A 36 -8.22 -28.17 13.07
CA PHE A 36 -7.30 -28.83 12.15
C PHE A 36 -7.71 -30.27 11.93
N ALA A 37 -7.20 -30.85 10.86
CA ALA A 37 -7.23 -32.27 10.60
C ALA A 37 -5.83 -32.71 10.12
N ASN A 38 -5.52 -33.99 10.18
CA ASN A 38 -4.23 -34.53 9.79
C ASN A 38 -4.36 -35.59 8.69
N ASP A 39 -3.31 -35.72 7.88
CA ASP A 39 -3.08 -36.82 6.96
C ASP A 39 -1.67 -37.35 7.18
N GLY A 40 -1.56 -38.44 7.94
CA GLY A 40 -0.30 -38.78 8.61
C GLY A 40 0.13 -37.63 9.52
N PHE A 41 1.36 -37.16 9.37
CA PHE A 41 1.88 -36.02 10.13
C PHE A 41 1.57 -34.66 9.49
N ASP A 42 1.12 -34.62 8.24
CA ASP A 42 0.77 -33.36 7.59
C ASP A 42 -0.53 -32.81 8.19
N ILE A 43 -0.49 -31.55 8.62
CA ILE A 43 -1.62 -30.91 9.30
C ILE A 43 -2.30 -29.91 8.36
N TYR A 44 -3.61 -30.00 8.24
CA TYR A 44 -4.45 -29.12 7.43
C TYR A 44 -5.38 -28.30 8.30
N PHE A 45 -5.49 -27.00 8.02
CA PHE A 45 -6.41 -26.13 8.72
C PHE A 45 -7.02 -25.07 7.79
N PHE A 46 -8.16 -24.53 8.23
CA PHE A 46 -8.87 -23.45 7.57
C PHE A 46 -8.68 -22.12 8.31
N THR A 47 -8.53 -21.04 7.56
CA THR A 47 -8.64 -19.68 8.11
C THR A 47 -9.07 -18.68 7.05
N PHE A 48 -9.66 -17.57 7.49
CA PHE A 48 -10.00 -16.47 6.60
C PHE A 48 -8.76 -15.69 6.16
N ASN A 49 -8.87 -15.09 4.98
CA ASN A 49 -7.90 -14.20 4.38
C ASN A 49 -8.54 -12.82 4.12
N PRO A 50 -7.82 -11.71 4.37
CA PRO A 50 -6.60 -11.66 5.16
C PRO A 50 -6.90 -11.80 6.66
N THR A 51 -6.11 -12.60 7.36
CA THR A 51 -6.01 -12.57 8.82
C THR A 51 -4.54 -12.38 9.21
N ARG A 52 -4.27 -11.93 10.45
CA ARG A 52 -2.89 -11.76 10.94
C ARG A 52 -2.05 -13.04 10.76
N LYS A 53 -2.59 -14.22 11.07
CA LYS A 53 -1.87 -15.49 10.92
C LYS A 53 -1.59 -15.82 9.45
N ALA A 54 -2.58 -15.65 8.57
CA ALA A 54 -2.43 -15.89 7.13
C ALA A 54 -1.37 -14.97 6.52
N GLU A 55 -1.42 -13.68 6.86
CA GLU A 55 -0.44 -12.69 6.39
C GLU A 55 0.96 -12.97 6.94
N GLN A 56 1.08 -13.36 8.21
CA GLN A 56 2.36 -13.74 8.79
C GLN A 56 2.93 -15.00 8.15
N ILE A 57 2.13 -16.05 7.91
CA ILE A 57 2.56 -17.28 7.22
C ILE A 57 3.07 -16.97 5.81
N ARG A 58 2.42 -16.05 5.09
CA ARG A 58 2.83 -15.61 3.75
C ARG A 58 4.25 -15.03 3.73
N VAL A 59 4.66 -14.35 4.81
CA VAL A 59 5.96 -13.67 4.93
C VAL A 59 7.01 -14.52 5.66
N ASN A 60 6.60 -15.29 6.67
CA ASN A 60 7.41 -16.25 7.38
C ASN A 60 6.60 -17.55 7.56
N PRO A 61 6.85 -18.59 6.76
CA PRO A 61 6.07 -19.82 6.80
C PRO A 61 6.41 -20.70 8.02
N ARG A 62 7.45 -20.36 8.80
CA ARG A 62 7.80 -21.12 10.01
C ARG A 62 6.75 -20.87 11.08
N VAL A 63 6.15 -21.95 11.56
CA VAL A 63 5.12 -21.92 12.59
C VAL A 63 5.48 -22.86 13.72
N GLN A 64 4.93 -22.56 14.89
CA GLN A 64 4.93 -23.46 16.03
C GLN A 64 3.49 -23.80 16.36
N CYS A 65 3.19 -25.06 16.62
CA CYS A 65 1.85 -25.52 16.98
C CYS A 65 1.90 -26.27 18.30
N VAL A 66 0.87 -26.09 19.10
CA VAL A 66 0.60 -26.93 20.26
C VAL A 66 -0.71 -27.65 20.01
N VAL A 67 -0.66 -28.98 20.07
CA VAL A 67 -1.84 -29.86 19.96
C VAL A 67 -2.06 -30.53 21.29
N ARG A 68 -3.29 -30.44 21.79
CA ARG A 68 -3.67 -30.99 23.09
C ARG A 68 -5.12 -31.50 23.02
N PRO A 69 -5.34 -32.82 23.20
CA PRO A 69 -6.68 -33.37 23.34
C PRO A 69 -7.39 -32.81 24.58
N ASP A 70 -8.72 -32.74 24.52
CA ASP A 70 -9.53 -32.28 25.65
C ASP A 70 -9.37 -33.20 26.87
N GLY A 71 -9.48 -32.62 28.06
CA GLY A 71 -9.35 -33.35 29.33
C GLY A 71 -7.91 -33.72 29.74
N THR A 72 -6.89 -33.25 29.03
CA THR A 72 -5.48 -33.55 29.35
C THR A 72 -4.77 -32.49 30.21
N GLU A 73 -5.40 -31.34 30.49
CA GLU A 73 -4.91 -30.24 31.35
C GLU A 73 -3.42 -29.81 31.15
N GLY A 74 -2.82 -30.06 29.97
CA GLY A 74 -1.40 -29.74 29.69
C GLY A 74 -0.41 -30.82 30.16
N ILE A 75 -0.93 -31.98 30.54
CA ILE A 75 -0.14 -33.13 31.01
C ILE A 75 0.37 -33.97 29.82
N ARG A 76 -0.41 -34.00 28.73
CA ARG A 76 -0.03 -34.60 27.45
C ARG A 76 -0.21 -33.57 26.35
N GLU A 77 0.84 -33.30 25.58
CA GLU A 77 0.79 -32.36 24.44
C GLU A 77 1.79 -32.71 23.34
N LEU A 78 1.49 -32.23 22.14
CA LEU A 78 2.46 -32.16 21.05
C LEU A 78 2.92 -30.71 20.89
N GLN A 79 4.24 -30.51 20.88
CA GLN A 79 4.86 -29.26 20.45
C GLN A 79 5.46 -29.49 19.06
N ILE A 80 4.92 -28.83 18.05
CA ILE A 80 5.25 -29.07 16.65
C ILE A 80 5.91 -27.82 16.07
N GLU A 81 7.08 -27.99 15.48
CA GLU A 81 7.68 -27.01 14.59
C GLU A 81 7.41 -27.43 13.15
N GLY A 82 7.06 -26.48 12.28
CA GLY A 82 6.77 -26.82 10.88
C GLY A 82 6.75 -25.64 9.93
N ILE A 83 6.58 -25.97 8.66
CA ILE A 83 6.45 -25.01 7.56
C ILE A 83 4.99 -24.99 7.10
N ALA A 84 4.31 -23.88 7.33
CA ALA A 84 2.95 -23.63 6.88
C ALA A 84 2.94 -23.00 5.48
N THR A 85 2.11 -23.52 4.59
CA THR A 85 1.90 -22.97 3.25
C THR A 85 0.43 -22.96 2.90
N GLN A 86 -0.02 -21.93 2.18
CA GLN A 86 -1.38 -21.90 1.63
C GLN A 86 -1.49 -22.95 0.53
N VAL A 87 -2.51 -23.82 0.62
CA VAL A 87 -2.82 -24.82 -0.38
C VAL A 87 -3.50 -24.12 -1.56
N LYS A 88 -2.93 -24.29 -2.76
CA LYS A 88 -3.45 -23.68 -4.00
C LYS A 88 -3.91 -24.70 -5.04
N ASP A 89 -3.41 -25.92 -4.96
CA ASP A 89 -3.86 -26.99 -5.85
C ASP A 89 -5.32 -27.33 -5.58
N LEU A 90 -6.15 -27.37 -6.62
CA LEU A 90 -7.60 -27.54 -6.48
C LEU A 90 -7.99 -28.89 -5.89
N GLN A 91 -7.23 -29.96 -6.14
CA GLN A 91 -7.52 -31.28 -5.58
C GLN A 91 -7.13 -31.32 -4.11
N GLU A 92 -5.99 -30.75 -3.76
CA GLU A 92 -5.54 -30.65 -2.37
C GLU A 92 -6.44 -29.71 -1.55
N VAL A 93 -6.95 -28.62 -2.14
CA VAL A 93 -7.98 -27.76 -1.51
C VAL A 93 -9.25 -28.56 -1.22
N LYS A 94 -9.74 -29.36 -2.18
CA LYS A 94 -10.92 -30.22 -1.96
C LYS A 94 -10.68 -31.25 -0.86
N LYS A 95 -9.47 -31.80 -0.78
CA LYS A 95 -9.07 -32.72 0.28
C LYS A 95 -9.06 -32.01 1.64
N ALA A 96 -8.37 -30.88 1.75
CA ALA A 96 -8.31 -30.06 2.96
C ALA A 96 -9.71 -29.65 3.45
N TYR A 97 -10.57 -29.22 2.53
CA TYR A 97 -11.98 -28.92 2.81
C TYR A 97 -12.71 -30.09 3.47
N ARG A 98 -12.66 -31.29 2.87
CA ARG A 98 -13.32 -32.49 3.40
C ARG A 98 -12.79 -32.87 4.79
N MET A 99 -11.48 -32.81 4.98
CA MET A 99 -10.86 -33.16 6.25
C MET A 99 -11.26 -32.17 7.36
N VAL A 100 -11.20 -30.87 7.09
CA VAL A 100 -11.60 -29.84 8.07
C VAL A 100 -13.10 -29.93 8.40
N LEU A 101 -13.96 -30.18 7.40
CA LEU A 101 -15.39 -30.40 7.65
C LEU A 101 -15.69 -31.65 8.48
N GLY A 102 -14.85 -32.68 8.39
CA GLY A 102 -14.96 -33.86 9.23
C GLY A 102 -14.76 -33.55 10.73
N VAL A 103 -14.10 -32.43 11.04
CA VAL A 103 -13.85 -31.98 12.42
C VAL A 103 -14.85 -30.90 12.84
N THR A 104 -15.24 -29.99 11.96
CA THR A 104 -16.21 -28.93 12.30
C THR A 104 -17.07 -28.49 11.11
N GLU A 105 -18.37 -28.35 11.34
CA GLU A 105 -19.30 -27.75 10.37
C GLU A 105 -19.52 -26.24 10.60
N ALA A 106 -18.92 -25.66 11.65
CA ALA A 106 -19.18 -24.28 12.08
C ALA A 106 -18.87 -23.22 11.01
N PHE A 107 -17.98 -23.53 10.06
CA PHE A 107 -17.57 -22.63 8.99
C PHE A 107 -18.08 -23.03 7.61
N LYS A 108 -18.93 -24.07 7.51
CA LYS A 108 -19.36 -24.66 6.24
C LYS A 108 -20.00 -23.63 5.30
N GLU A 109 -20.91 -22.80 5.82
CA GLU A 109 -21.57 -21.76 5.04
C GLU A 109 -20.56 -20.80 4.39
N PHE A 110 -19.56 -20.35 5.14
CA PHE A 110 -18.51 -19.47 4.62
C PHE A 110 -17.54 -20.18 3.68
N MET A 111 -17.23 -21.46 3.94
CA MET A 111 -16.37 -22.27 3.09
C MET A 111 -17.03 -22.57 1.73
N GLU A 112 -18.36 -22.68 1.70
CA GLU A 112 -19.14 -22.97 0.49
C GLU A 112 -19.55 -21.71 -0.29
N ASP A 113 -19.47 -20.52 0.32
CA ASP A 113 -19.81 -19.24 -0.31
C ASP A 113 -18.92 -18.91 -1.54
N GLU A 114 -19.56 -18.76 -2.70
CA GLU A 114 -18.90 -18.49 -3.98
C GLU A 114 -18.28 -17.09 -4.06
N PHE A 115 -18.87 -16.09 -3.41
CA PHE A 115 -18.30 -14.74 -3.36
C PHE A 115 -17.01 -14.71 -2.54
N LEU A 116 -17.00 -15.36 -1.37
CA LEU A 116 -15.81 -15.46 -0.52
C LEU A 116 -14.69 -16.25 -1.19
N LYS A 117 -15.00 -17.37 -1.87
CA LYS A 117 -14.02 -18.12 -2.68
C LYS A 117 -13.44 -17.27 -3.80
N LYS A 118 -14.29 -16.62 -4.60
CA LYS A 118 -13.87 -15.80 -5.76
C LYS A 118 -12.95 -14.64 -5.35
N ASN A 119 -13.16 -14.09 -4.15
CA ASN A 119 -12.35 -13.01 -3.60
C ASN A 119 -11.19 -13.51 -2.71
N ASN A 120 -10.88 -14.82 -2.73
CA ASN A 120 -9.78 -15.43 -1.97
C ASN A 120 -9.86 -15.16 -0.45
N VAL A 121 -11.07 -15.07 0.11
CA VAL A 121 -11.33 -14.90 1.55
C VAL A 121 -11.25 -16.26 2.28
N VAL A 122 -11.57 -17.36 1.60
CA VAL A 122 -11.48 -18.72 2.12
C VAL A 122 -10.04 -19.25 1.90
N GLY A 123 -9.34 -19.59 2.99
CA GLY A 123 -7.96 -20.07 2.94
C GLY A 123 -7.78 -21.45 3.58
N TYR A 124 -7.17 -22.37 2.84
CA TYR A 124 -6.71 -23.66 3.36
C TYR A 124 -5.19 -23.67 3.44
N TYR A 125 -4.67 -24.21 4.53
CA TYR A 125 -3.25 -24.22 4.81
C TYR A 125 -2.81 -25.61 5.21
N LYS A 126 -1.59 -25.96 4.80
CA LYS A 126 -0.90 -27.19 5.14
C LYS A 126 0.34 -26.87 5.93
N ILE A 127 0.55 -27.55 7.05
CA ILE A 127 1.77 -27.52 7.84
C ILE A 127 2.48 -28.85 7.63
N LYS A 128 3.74 -28.76 7.18
CA LYS A 128 4.66 -29.89 7.16
C LYS A 128 5.53 -29.83 8.41
N PRO A 129 5.38 -30.76 9.37
CA PRO A 129 6.21 -30.76 10.57
C PRO A 129 7.68 -31.02 10.23
N THR A 130 8.58 -30.27 10.85
CA THR A 130 10.03 -30.51 10.82
C THR A 130 10.50 -31.21 12.09
N VAL A 131 9.88 -30.86 13.23
CA VAL A 131 10.12 -31.49 14.53
C VAL A 131 8.79 -31.65 15.26
N ILE A 132 8.53 -32.83 15.80
CA ILE A 132 7.40 -33.10 16.69
C ILE A 132 7.97 -33.54 18.04
N LYS A 133 7.71 -32.77 19.08
CA LYS A 133 8.03 -33.12 20.46
C LYS A 133 6.78 -33.61 21.16
N TYR A 134 6.79 -34.88 21.53
CA TYR A 134 5.78 -35.51 22.36
C TYR A 134 6.11 -35.28 23.83
N VAL A 135 5.13 -34.76 24.58
CA VAL A 135 5.23 -34.52 26.02
C VAL A 135 4.16 -35.34 26.72
N ASP A 136 4.57 -36.14 27.71
CA ASP A 136 3.67 -36.85 28.61
C ASP A 136 4.30 -36.93 30.01
N PHE A 137 3.78 -36.16 30.97
CA PHE A 137 4.36 -36.15 32.32
C PHE A 137 4.08 -37.42 33.14
N PHE A 138 3.14 -38.28 32.72
CA PHE A 138 2.90 -39.58 33.36
C PHE A 138 3.80 -40.68 32.83
N ALA A 139 4.34 -40.52 31.62
CA ALA A 139 5.24 -41.50 31.02
C ALA A 139 6.63 -41.50 31.68
N LYS A 140 7.28 -42.66 31.68
CA LYS A 140 8.69 -42.80 32.09
C LYS A 140 9.61 -41.91 31.26
N ASN A 141 9.38 -41.86 29.96
CA ASN A 141 10.06 -40.98 29.02
C ASN A 141 9.19 -39.77 28.73
N ARG A 142 9.32 -38.74 29.57
CA ARG A 142 8.44 -37.55 29.57
C ARG A 142 8.52 -36.70 28.31
N PHE A 143 9.67 -36.71 27.64
CA PHE A 143 9.94 -35.93 26.44
C PHE A 143 10.54 -36.83 25.38
N GLN A 144 9.95 -36.81 24.18
CA GLN A 144 10.43 -37.57 23.02
C GLN A 144 10.34 -36.68 21.78
N TRP A 145 11.29 -36.84 20.86
CA TRP A 145 11.37 -36.01 19.65
C TRP A 145 11.36 -36.88 18.41
N LYS A 146 10.61 -36.45 17.40
CA LYS A 146 10.65 -36.97 16.05
C LYS A 146 11.10 -35.85 15.11
N GLU A 147 12.24 -36.04 14.46
CA GLU A 147 12.73 -35.14 13.42
C GLU A 147 12.32 -35.66 12.03
N LEU A 148 11.96 -34.72 11.15
CA LEU A 148 11.54 -34.97 9.77
C LEU A 148 12.43 -34.14 8.83
N PRO A 149 13.71 -34.54 8.66
CA PRO A 149 14.72 -33.76 7.92
C PRO A 149 14.31 -33.45 6.47
N GLU A 150 13.54 -34.34 5.84
CA GLU A 150 13.00 -34.19 4.48
C GLU A 150 12.05 -32.99 4.32
N ASN A 151 11.47 -32.49 5.41
CA ASN A 151 10.58 -31.34 5.41
C ASN A 151 11.32 -30.01 5.59
N HIS A 152 12.62 -30.03 5.85
CA HIS A 152 13.42 -28.80 5.92
C HIS A 152 13.64 -28.21 4.53
N GLU A 153 13.49 -26.88 4.42
CA GLU A 153 13.94 -26.18 3.21
C GLU A 153 15.47 -26.20 3.13
N SER A 154 16.00 -26.33 1.91
CA SER A 154 17.45 -26.16 1.69
C SER A 154 17.90 -24.75 2.09
N LEU A 155 19.12 -24.63 2.64
CA LEU A 155 19.65 -23.36 3.13
C LEU A 155 19.61 -22.25 2.07
N SER A 156 20.01 -22.56 0.83
CA SER A 156 19.98 -21.62 -0.29
C SER A 156 18.57 -21.15 -0.60
N SER A 157 17.62 -22.08 -0.73
CA SER A 157 16.21 -21.78 -0.96
C SER A 157 15.62 -20.90 0.15
N ALA A 158 15.94 -21.20 1.41
CA ALA A 158 15.51 -20.44 2.56
C ALA A 158 16.03 -18.99 2.51
N ILE A 159 17.32 -18.79 2.24
CA ILE A 159 17.94 -17.47 2.13
C ILE A 159 17.32 -16.65 1.00
N PHE A 160 17.24 -17.21 -0.21
CA PHE A 160 16.70 -16.50 -1.37
C PHE A 160 15.23 -16.11 -1.15
N LYS A 161 14.39 -17.05 -0.72
CA LYS A 161 12.96 -16.78 -0.45
C LYS A 161 12.79 -15.72 0.63
N ASP A 162 13.57 -15.77 1.70
CA ASP A 162 13.50 -14.77 2.78
C ASP A 162 13.87 -13.36 2.30
N ILE A 163 14.89 -13.23 1.44
CA ILE A 163 15.25 -11.93 0.86
C ILE A 163 14.09 -11.37 0.04
N PHE A 164 13.51 -12.16 -0.86
CA PHE A 164 12.38 -11.71 -1.68
C PHE A 164 11.14 -11.39 -0.84
N ARG A 165 10.83 -12.19 0.18
CA ARG A 165 9.71 -11.92 1.11
C ARG A 165 9.93 -10.63 1.89
N LYS A 166 11.15 -10.39 2.39
CA LYS A 166 11.52 -9.14 3.08
C LYS A 166 11.45 -7.94 2.15
N LEU A 167 11.96 -8.05 0.92
CA LEU A 167 11.87 -6.99 -0.07
C LEU A 167 10.40 -6.64 -0.36
N GLY A 168 9.57 -7.65 -0.64
CA GLY A 168 8.13 -7.45 -0.85
C GLY A 168 7.42 -6.82 0.36
N LEU A 169 7.85 -7.18 1.57
CA LEU A 169 7.36 -6.58 2.81
C LEU A 169 7.68 -5.08 2.87
N TYR A 170 8.92 -4.66 2.63
CA TYR A 170 9.28 -3.24 2.63
C TYR A 170 8.66 -2.46 1.47
N LEU A 171 8.56 -3.04 0.27
CA LEU A 171 7.90 -2.43 -0.88
C LEU A 171 6.41 -2.15 -0.62
N ARG A 172 5.72 -3.09 0.06
CA ARG A 172 4.33 -2.87 0.48
C ARG A 172 4.25 -1.80 1.58
N ALA A 173 5.21 -1.75 2.50
CA ALA A 173 5.20 -0.79 3.61
C ALA A 173 5.34 0.66 3.11
N VAL A 174 6.25 0.90 2.16
CA VAL A 174 6.42 2.23 1.55
C VAL A 174 5.38 2.53 0.46
N ARG A 175 4.47 1.58 0.19
CA ARG A 175 3.45 1.66 -0.85
C ARG A 175 4.05 1.96 -2.24
N ALA A 176 5.08 1.23 -2.62
CA ALA A 176 5.89 1.49 -3.82
C ALA A 176 5.11 1.72 -5.13
N PRO A 177 3.97 1.02 -5.42
CA PRO A 177 3.18 1.31 -6.63
C PRO A 177 2.70 2.77 -6.75
N PHE A 178 2.55 3.49 -5.63
CA PHE A 178 2.16 4.89 -5.61
C PHE A 178 3.29 5.84 -6.01
N PHE A 179 4.54 5.38 -6.12
CA PHE A 179 5.65 6.23 -6.58
C PHE A 179 5.47 6.76 -8.00
N THR A 180 4.53 6.21 -8.78
CA THR A 180 4.03 6.81 -10.03
C THR A 180 3.57 8.27 -9.83
N ALA A 181 2.98 8.60 -8.69
CA ALA A 181 2.60 9.97 -8.31
C ALA A 181 3.79 10.90 -8.06
N THR A 182 4.97 10.35 -7.74
CA THR A 182 6.22 11.11 -7.60
C THR A 182 6.99 11.20 -8.90
N ILE A 183 7.05 10.10 -9.66
CA ILE A 183 7.79 10.04 -10.93
C ILE A 183 7.22 11.06 -11.92
N GLY A 184 5.89 11.18 -12.03
CA GLY A 184 5.22 12.13 -12.92
C GLY A 184 5.69 13.58 -12.78
N PRO A 185 5.50 14.23 -11.62
CA PRO A 185 5.87 15.63 -11.42
C PRO A 185 7.38 15.89 -11.46
N VAL A 186 8.21 14.95 -10.99
CA VAL A 186 9.68 15.07 -11.09
C VAL A 186 10.12 15.00 -12.55
N ALA A 187 9.61 14.02 -13.32
CA ALA A 187 9.89 13.92 -14.75
C ALA A 187 9.42 15.16 -15.50
N LEU A 188 8.22 15.67 -15.20
CA LEU A 188 7.69 16.90 -15.79
C LEU A 188 8.58 18.10 -15.49
N GLY A 189 8.99 18.31 -14.24
CA GLY A 189 9.91 19.41 -13.88
C GLY A 189 11.24 19.32 -14.62
N GLY A 190 11.78 18.11 -14.79
CA GLY A 190 12.95 17.86 -15.61
C GLY A 190 12.73 18.15 -17.10
N ALA A 191 11.59 17.74 -17.68
CA ALA A 191 11.29 17.97 -19.09
C ALA A 191 11.07 19.45 -19.41
N VAL A 192 10.38 20.20 -18.54
CA VAL A 192 10.26 21.66 -18.69
C VAL A 192 11.64 22.32 -18.60
N ALA A 193 12.51 21.85 -17.70
CA ALA A 193 13.88 22.38 -17.64
C ALA A 193 14.68 22.08 -18.91
N TYR A 194 14.55 20.88 -19.47
CA TYR A 194 15.18 20.53 -20.74
C TYR A 194 14.67 21.41 -21.89
N PHE A 195 13.36 21.64 -21.96
CA PHE A 195 12.73 22.52 -22.92
C PHE A 195 13.25 23.96 -22.84
N ASN A 196 13.41 24.48 -21.62
CA ASN A 196 13.89 25.85 -21.40
C ASN A 196 15.40 26.02 -21.63
N LEU A 197 16.19 24.96 -21.41
CA LEU A 197 17.66 25.04 -21.29
C LEU A 197 18.42 24.31 -22.41
N GLY A 198 17.75 23.46 -23.18
CA GLY A 198 18.34 22.63 -24.25
C GLY A 198 19.33 21.56 -23.76
N SER A 199 19.49 21.38 -22.45
CA SER A 199 20.47 20.46 -21.86
C SER A 199 19.95 19.85 -20.55
N PHE A 200 20.54 18.74 -20.12
CA PHE A 200 20.03 17.95 -19.00
C PHE A 200 21.14 17.30 -18.16
N ASN A 201 21.05 17.41 -16.84
CA ASN A 201 21.93 16.74 -15.90
C ASN A 201 21.26 15.49 -15.31
N TRP A 202 21.56 14.34 -15.91
CA TRP A 202 21.01 13.04 -15.50
C TRP A 202 21.37 12.64 -14.08
N ASN A 203 22.60 12.93 -13.64
CA ASN A 203 23.06 12.56 -12.31
C ASN A 203 22.20 13.25 -11.23
N LEU A 204 22.06 14.57 -11.32
CA LEU A 204 21.26 15.34 -10.36
C LEU A 204 19.77 15.08 -10.49
N PHE A 205 19.28 14.73 -11.69
CA PHE A 205 17.90 14.28 -11.87
C PHE A 205 17.61 13.01 -11.06
N TRP A 206 18.46 11.97 -11.17
CA TRP A 206 18.26 10.72 -10.45
C TRP A 206 18.39 10.90 -8.93
N TRP A 207 19.30 11.76 -8.46
CA TRP A 207 19.36 12.13 -7.05
C TRP A 207 18.09 12.86 -6.58
N THR A 208 17.57 13.79 -7.39
CA THR A 208 16.32 14.49 -7.08
C THR A 208 15.14 13.51 -7.00
N LEU A 209 15.02 12.60 -7.97
CA LEU A 209 13.98 11.58 -7.97
C LEU A 209 14.09 10.66 -6.74
N LEU A 210 15.30 10.23 -6.39
CA LEU A 210 15.53 9.42 -5.20
C LEU A 210 15.09 10.18 -3.94
N GLY A 211 15.50 11.45 -3.79
CA GLY A 211 15.09 12.29 -2.65
C GLY A 211 13.58 12.47 -2.55
N ALA A 212 12.89 12.65 -3.68
CA ALA A 212 11.44 12.78 -3.75
C ALA A 212 10.72 11.45 -3.40
N ILE A 213 11.24 10.31 -3.87
CA ILE A 213 10.73 8.98 -3.51
C ILE A 213 10.90 8.73 -2.00
N MET A 214 12.03 9.13 -1.42
CA MET A 214 12.25 9.01 0.03
C MET A 214 11.25 9.89 0.82
N ALA A 215 10.98 11.13 0.38
CA ALA A 215 9.95 11.96 1.01
C ALA A 215 8.55 11.33 0.94
N HIS A 216 8.17 10.80 -0.23
CA HIS A 216 6.89 10.12 -0.41
C HIS A 216 6.80 8.85 0.44
N ALA A 217 7.82 8.00 0.42
CA ALA A 217 7.90 6.80 1.26
C ALA A 217 7.76 7.15 2.75
N GLY A 218 8.50 8.18 3.21
CA GLY A 218 8.41 8.68 4.58
C GLY A 218 7.01 9.13 4.95
N THR A 219 6.33 9.85 4.06
CA THR A 219 4.95 10.33 4.23
C THR A 219 3.94 9.19 4.30
N ASN A 220 4.04 8.19 3.41
CA ASN A 220 3.16 7.02 3.41
C ASN A 220 3.28 6.22 4.71
N VAL A 221 4.52 5.98 5.16
CA VAL A 221 4.78 5.21 6.37
C VAL A 221 4.40 6.02 7.63
N ALA A 222 4.59 7.35 7.62
CA ALA A 222 4.09 8.24 8.68
C ALA A 222 2.56 8.20 8.77
N ASN A 223 1.87 8.18 7.63
CA ASN A 223 0.42 8.07 7.57
C ASN A 223 -0.06 6.76 8.22
N ASP A 224 0.51 5.62 7.84
CA ASP A 224 0.16 4.31 8.43
C ASP A 224 0.38 4.27 9.95
N TYR A 225 1.46 4.89 10.45
CA TYR A 225 1.71 4.98 11.89
C TYR A 225 0.66 5.87 12.59
N ALA A 226 0.35 7.03 12.04
CA ALA A 226 -0.62 7.95 12.62
C ALA A 226 -2.05 7.38 12.59
N ASP A 227 -2.42 6.71 11.49
CA ASP A 227 -3.75 6.09 11.32
C ASP A 227 -3.94 4.91 12.27
N HIS A 228 -2.87 4.18 12.59
CA HIS A 228 -2.87 3.21 13.68
C HIS A 228 -3.11 3.86 15.05
N LEU A 229 -2.43 4.98 15.36
CA LEU A 229 -2.63 5.69 16.64
C LEU A 229 -4.05 6.19 16.80
N SER A 230 -4.68 6.68 15.72
CA SER A 230 -6.08 7.13 15.76
C SER A 230 -7.09 6.00 15.58
N ARG A 231 -6.65 4.74 15.45
CA ARG A 231 -7.50 3.56 15.20
C ARG A 231 -8.26 3.57 13.87
N ASN A 232 -7.88 4.43 12.92
CA ASN A 232 -8.60 4.62 11.65
C ASN A 232 -8.51 3.37 10.78
N ASP A 233 -7.31 2.82 10.65
CA ASP A 233 -7.08 1.60 9.87
C ASP A 233 -7.80 0.39 10.52
N GLU A 234 -7.83 0.29 11.84
CA GLU A 234 -8.52 -0.81 12.54
C GLU A 234 -10.03 -0.80 12.30
N VAL A 235 -10.63 0.39 12.19
CA VAL A 235 -12.06 0.58 11.91
C VAL A 235 -12.37 0.39 10.42
N ASN A 236 -11.41 0.67 9.53
CA ASN A 236 -11.61 0.53 8.10
C ASN A 236 -11.76 -0.94 7.66
N LYS A 237 -13.01 -1.34 7.36
CA LYS A 237 -13.39 -2.68 6.88
C LYS A 237 -13.31 -2.83 5.35
N LEU A 238 -13.17 -1.73 4.62
CA LEU A 238 -13.23 -1.68 3.15
C LEU A 238 -11.84 -1.47 2.52
N ALA A 239 -10.81 -1.94 3.22
CA ALA A 239 -9.42 -1.82 2.79
C ALA A 239 -9.21 -2.46 1.40
N SER A 240 -8.50 -1.75 0.53
CA SER A 240 -8.21 -2.18 -0.84
C SER A 240 -6.75 -1.94 -1.21
N PRO A 241 -6.28 -2.34 -2.40
CA PRO A 241 -4.94 -1.96 -2.86
C PRO A 241 -4.72 -0.44 -2.93
N PHE A 242 -5.80 0.36 -2.95
CA PHE A 242 -5.74 1.80 -3.12
C PHE A 242 -5.96 2.62 -1.83
N ASN A 243 -6.62 2.05 -0.81
CA ASN A 243 -7.07 2.74 0.41
C ASN A 243 -6.75 1.93 1.69
N GLY A 244 -6.97 2.54 2.87
CA GLY A 244 -6.83 1.85 4.17
C GLY A 244 -5.40 1.49 4.61
N GLY A 245 -4.40 2.24 4.13
CA GLY A 245 -2.99 2.07 4.48
C GLY A 245 -2.32 0.83 3.89
N SER A 246 -1.07 0.55 4.28
CA SER A 246 -0.39 -0.69 3.85
C SER A 246 -0.89 -1.96 4.58
N ARG A 247 -1.64 -1.77 5.66
CA ARG A 247 -2.06 -2.78 6.66
C ARG A 247 -0.89 -3.49 7.35
N MET A 248 0.33 -2.94 7.32
CA MET A 248 1.51 -3.59 7.92
C MET A 248 1.38 -3.84 9.41
N ILE A 249 0.82 -2.86 10.13
CA ILE A 249 0.62 -2.94 11.57
C ILE A 249 -0.56 -3.87 11.87
N GLN A 250 -1.69 -3.68 11.20
CA GLN A 250 -2.93 -4.43 11.42
C GLN A 250 -2.77 -5.92 11.07
N ALA A 251 -1.98 -6.24 10.05
CA ALA A 251 -1.62 -7.61 9.68
C ALA A 251 -0.50 -8.20 10.56
N GLY A 252 0.04 -7.45 11.53
CA GLY A 252 1.10 -7.89 12.42
C GLY A 252 2.43 -8.17 11.72
N LEU A 253 2.68 -7.58 10.56
CA LEU A 253 3.90 -7.80 9.77
C LEU A 253 5.05 -6.87 10.19
N MET A 254 4.72 -5.71 10.77
CA MET A 254 5.68 -4.81 11.42
C MET A 254 5.08 -4.26 12.72
N SER A 255 5.93 -3.96 13.70
CA SER A 255 5.49 -3.22 14.88
C SER A 255 5.31 -1.73 14.57
N PRO A 256 4.43 -1.01 15.30
CA PRO A 256 4.28 0.45 15.12
C PRO A 256 5.60 1.21 15.26
N ALA A 257 6.44 0.83 16.22
CA ALA A 257 7.76 1.42 16.40
C ALA A 257 8.67 1.26 15.17
N LYS A 258 8.64 0.08 14.52
CA LYS A 258 9.41 -0.16 13.31
C LYS A 258 8.90 0.69 12.14
N VAL A 259 7.58 0.80 11.98
CA VAL A 259 6.95 1.66 10.97
C VAL A 259 7.37 3.12 11.20
N PHE A 260 7.29 3.62 12.43
CA PHE A 260 7.77 4.96 12.78
C PHE A 260 9.25 5.19 12.42
N VAL A 261 10.14 4.26 12.80
CA VAL A 261 11.57 4.35 12.47
C VAL A 261 11.81 4.37 10.96
N ILE A 262 11.08 3.55 10.18
CA ILE A 262 11.18 3.58 8.71
C ILE A 262 10.81 4.97 8.19
N SER A 263 9.72 5.56 8.67
CA SER A 263 9.32 6.92 8.26
C SER A 263 10.43 7.94 8.54
N VAL A 264 11.00 7.93 9.76
CA VAL A 264 12.11 8.82 10.14
C VAL A 264 13.33 8.63 9.24
N VAL A 265 13.74 7.39 8.99
CA VAL A 265 14.90 7.11 8.10
C VAL A 265 14.65 7.62 6.70
N MET A 266 13.45 7.47 6.16
CA MET A 266 13.09 7.95 4.82
C MET A 266 13.11 9.48 4.74
N PHE A 267 12.58 10.18 5.75
CA PHE A 267 12.66 11.65 5.81
C PHE A 267 14.10 12.15 5.98
N VAL A 268 14.89 11.52 6.86
CA VAL A 268 16.31 11.86 7.05
C VAL A 268 17.10 11.63 5.75
N ALA A 269 16.85 10.54 5.03
CA ALA A 269 17.46 10.28 3.73
C ALA A 269 17.05 11.34 2.69
N SER A 270 15.77 11.71 2.63
CA SER A 270 15.28 12.76 1.73
C SER A 270 15.94 14.11 2.01
N VAL A 271 15.97 14.53 3.28
CA VAL A 271 16.64 15.77 3.70
C VAL A 271 18.14 15.72 3.40
N GLY A 272 18.80 14.60 3.70
CA GLY A 272 20.22 14.40 3.40
C GLY A 272 20.53 14.54 1.92
N ILE A 273 19.71 13.94 1.05
CA ILE A 273 19.84 14.08 -0.41
C ILE A 273 19.62 15.53 -0.85
N GLY A 274 18.57 16.19 -0.36
CA GLY A 274 18.26 17.58 -0.69
C GLY A 274 19.38 18.54 -0.27
N LEU A 275 19.90 18.40 0.95
CA LEU A 275 21.02 19.19 1.46
C LEU A 275 22.31 18.91 0.70
N TYR A 276 22.57 17.64 0.35
CA TYR A 276 23.71 17.27 -0.49
C TYR A 276 23.67 17.97 -1.85
N ILE A 277 22.54 17.90 -2.56
CA ILE A 277 22.35 18.60 -3.84
C ILE A 277 22.51 20.11 -3.66
N ASN A 278 21.92 20.69 -2.60
CA ASN A 278 22.05 22.12 -2.30
C ASN A 278 23.51 22.53 -2.08
N GLY A 279 24.28 21.73 -1.35
CA GLY A 279 25.71 21.93 -1.13
C GLY A 279 26.54 21.83 -2.39
N LEU A 280 26.25 20.86 -3.27
CA LEU A 280 26.92 20.74 -4.57
C LEU A 280 26.68 21.96 -5.46
N LEU A 281 25.45 22.51 -5.45
CA LEU A 281 25.04 23.60 -6.34
C LEU A 281 25.42 24.99 -5.82
N HIS A 282 25.56 25.16 -4.50
CA HIS A 282 25.75 26.47 -3.86
C HIS A 282 26.97 26.57 -2.94
N GLY A 283 27.74 25.48 -2.78
CA GLY A 283 28.92 25.44 -1.91
C GLY A 283 28.62 25.34 -0.41
N SER A 284 27.34 25.32 -0.01
CA SER A 284 26.91 25.16 1.39
C SER A 284 25.62 24.36 1.47
N LEU A 285 25.57 23.39 2.39
CA LEU A 285 24.39 22.55 2.62
C LEU A 285 23.15 23.40 2.96
N PHE A 286 23.34 24.51 3.68
CA PHE A 286 22.28 25.39 4.18
C PHE A 286 22.18 26.72 3.42
N ALA A 287 22.69 26.77 2.18
CA ALA A 287 22.46 27.93 1.32
C ALA A 287 20.95 28.18 1.15
N LEU A 288 20.50 29.42 1.37
CA LEU A 288 19.10 29.83 1.24
C LEU A 288 18.69 29.90 -0.23
N SER A 289 18.46 28.73 -0.83
CA SER A 289 18.06 28.57 -2.22
C SER A 289 16.57 28.22 -2.36
N PRO A 290 15.97 28.39 -3.53
CA PRO A 290 14.67 27.81 -3.85
C PRO A 290 14.57 26.31 -3.57
N LEU A 291 15.64 25.52 -3.81
CA LEU A 291 15.66 24.09 -3.47
C LEU A 291 15.51 23.88 -1.96
N PHE A 292 16.23 24.66 -1.15
CA PHE A 292 16.14 24.59 0.31
C PHE A 292 14.71 24.84 0.78
N TRP A 293 14.05 25.88 0.27
CA TRP A 293 12.65 26.18 0.60
C TRP A 293 11.66 25.14 0.08
N CYS A 294 11.87 24.59 -1.11
CA CYS A 294 11.08 23.45 -1.60
C CYS A 294 11.23 22.24 -0.65
N GLY A 295 12.43 21.97 -0.15
CA GLY A 295 12.70 20.94 0.85
C GLY A 295 11.99 21.20 2.18
N VAL A 296 12.07 22.42 2.72
CA VAL A 296 11.39 22.82 3.95
C VAL A 296 9.88 22.66 3.82
N VAL A 297 9.28 23.17 2.74
CA VAL A 297 7.85 23.02 2.47
C VAL A 297 7.48 21.55 2.30
N GLY A 298 8.28 20.77 1.57
CA GLY A 298 8.05 19.33 1.37
C GLY A 298 8.06 18.53 2.69
N VAL A 299 9.02 18.81 3.59
CA VAL A 299 9.08 18.18 4.91
C VAL A 299 7.88 18.60 5.78
N ILE A 300 7.51 19.88 5.78
CA ILE A 300 6.32 20.36 6.50
C ILE A 300 5.08 19.64 5.99
N LEU A 301 4.87 19.62 4.66
CA LEU A 301 3.72 18.96 4.06
C LEU A 301 3.71 17.46 4.39
N GLY A 302 4.84 16.75 4.28
CA GLY A 302 4.91 15.31 4.52
C GLY A 302 4.75 14.92 5.99
N VAL A 303 5.46 15.59 6.91
CA VAL A 303 5.41 15.27 8.35
C VAL A 303 4.08 15.70 8.95
N PHE A 304 3.69 16.96 8.74
CA PHE A 304 2.46 17.51 9.31
C PHE A 304 1.20 17.13 8.53
N TYR A 305 1.33 16.34 7.46
CA TYR A 305 0.18 15.69 6.81
C TYR A 305 -0.67 14.96 7.84
N THR A 306 -0.05 14.13 8.67
CA THR A 306 -0.73 13.32 9.70
C THR A 306 -0.22 13.56 11.12
N ALA A 307 0.99 14.10 11.30
CA ALA A 307 1.57 14.30 12.63
C ALA A 307 0.96 15.48 13.40
N ALA A 308 0.79 15.30 14.71
CA ALA A 308 0.41 16.36 15.63
C ALA A 308 1.53 17.43 15.73
N PRO A 309 1.18 18.71 15.99
CA PRO A 309 -0.16 19.22 16.29
C PRO A 309 -0.99 19.63 15.06
N VAL A 310 -0.41 19.66 13.85
CA VAL A 310 -1.02 20.31 12.66
C VAL A 310 -1.95 19.40 11.84
N GLN A 311 -1.62 18.11 11.65
CA GLN A 311 -2.45 17.06 11.04
C GLN A 311 -3.37 17.55 9.90
N PHE A 312 -2.79 17.98 8.77
CA PHE A 312 -3.54 18.53 7.65
C PHE A 312 -4.66 17.60 7.14
N SER A 313 -4.41 16.29 7.08
CA SER A 313 -5.37 15.29 6.61
C SER A 313 -6.61 15.22 7.51
N TYR A 314 -6.45 15.33 8.83
CA TYR A 314 -7.54 15.34 9.80
C TYR A 314 -8.35 16.64 9.76
N ARG A 315 -7.71 17.76 9.35
CA ARG A 315 -8.31 19.09 9.35
C ARG A 315 -8.85 19.55 8.00
N GLY A 316 -8.92 18.66 7.01
CA GLY A 316 -9.47 18.97 5.67
C GLY A 316 -8.57 19.81 4.78
N PHE A 317 -7.27 19.84 5.08
CA PHE A 317 -6.23 20.44 4.23
C PHE A 317 -5.35 19.36 3.57
N GLY A 318 -5.66 18.08 3.79
CA GLY A 318 -4.89 16.95 3.25
C GLY A 318 -4.83 16.96 1.73
N ASP A 319 -5.99 17.05 1.06
CA ASP A 319 -6.09 17.11 -0.41
C ASP A 319 -5.23 18.25 -0.98
N LEU A 320 -5.33 19.45 -0.41
CA LEU A 320 -4.53 20.60 -0.82
C LEU A 320 -3.03 20.37 -0.58
N GLY A 321 -2.66 19.80 0.56
CA GLY A 321 -1.26 19.48 0.89
C GLY A 321 -0.66 18.50 -0.11
N VAL A 322 -1.43 17.48 -0.52
CA VAL A 322 -1.03 16.52 -1.56
C VAL A 322 -0.89 17.22 -2.91
N MET A 323 -1.85 18.05 -3.33
CA MET A 323 -1.77 18.79 -4.58
C MET A 323 -0.52 19.69 -4.62
N LEU A 324 -0.23 20.41 -3.54
CA LEU A 324 0.93 21.31 -3.44
C LEU A 324 2.26 20.55 -3.42
N GLY A 325 2.32 19.48 -2.62
CA GLY A 325 3.54 18.68 -2.46
C GLY A 325 3.92 17.93 -3.72
N PHE A 326 2.97 17.22 -4.32
CA PHE A 326 3.23 16.41 -5.51
C PHE A 326 3.27 17.24 -6.78
N GLY A 327 2.46 18.30 -6.93
CA GLY A 327 2.50 19.13 -8.13
C GLY A 327 3.64 20.14 -8.09
N PRO A 328 3.39 21.38 -7.61
CA PRO A 328 4.38 22.45 -7.65
C PRO A 328 5.69 22.13 -6.96
N VAL A 329 5.70 21.62 -5.73
CA VAL A 329 6.95 21.49 -4.95
C VAL A 329 7.95 20.54 -5.61
N MET A 330 7.51 19.35 -6.04
CA MET A 330 8.37 18.39 -6.73
C MET A 330 8.81 18.89 -8.12
N ALA A 331 7.91 19.49 -8.90
CA ALA A 331 8.22 20.00 -10.23
C ALA A 331 9.19 21.19 -10.18
N LEU A 332 8.92 22.17 -9.31
CA LEU A 332 9.76 23.35 -9.07
C LEU A 332 11.14 22.95 -8.57
N GLY A 333 11.21 22.06 -7.57
CA GLY A 333 12.48 21.57 -7.03
C GLY A 333 13.33 20.91 -8.11
N THR A 334 12.72 20.06 -8.93
CA THR A 334 13.44 19.37 -10.02
C THR A 334 13.92 20.34 -11.09
N HIS A 335 13.05 21.26 -11.52
CA HIS A 335 13.41 22.27 -12.51
C HIS A 335 14.52 23.19 -12.00
N TYR A 336 14.44 23.63 -10.74
CA TYR A 336 15.47 24.47 -10.14
C TYR A 336 16.82 23.76 -10.06
N VAL A 337 16.86 22.47 -9.68
CA VAL A 337 18.09 21.68 -9.66
C VAL A 337 18.74 21.63 -11.05
N GLN A 338 17.95 21.35 -12.09
CA GLN A 338 18.46 21.32 -13.47
C GLN A 338 18.96 22.70 -13.91
N LYS A 339 18.17 23.76 -13.68
CA LYS A 339 18.56 25.14 -13.97
C LYS A 339 19.87 25.49 -13.28
N GLN A 340 20.00 25.24 -11.98
CA GLN A 340 21.16 25.67 -11.22
C GLN A 340 22.42 24.88 -11.58
N ALA A 341 22.27 23.62 -11.99
CA ALA A 341 23.38 22.80 -12.48
C ALA A 341 23.94 23.28 -13.83
N LEU A 342 23.10 23.85 -14.69
CA LEU A 342 23.45 24.22 -16.07
C LEU A 342 23.76 25.71 -16.20
N LEU A 343 22.94 26.58 -15.59
CA LEU A 343 23.03 28.04 -15.65
C LEU A 343 22.96 28.65 -14.23
N PRO A 344 24.03 28.51 -13.42
CA PRO A 344 24.02 28.95 -12.01
C PRO A 344 23.87 30.47 -11.83
N VAL A 345 24.26 31.27 -12.83
CA VAL A 345 24.25 32.75 -12.78
C VAL A 345 22.92 33.35 -13.28
N ALA A 346 22.14 32.60 -14.08
CA ALA A 346 20.88 33.09 -14.64
C ALA A 346 19.82 33.31 -13.55
N VAL A 347 18.89 34.24 -13.74
CA VAL A 347 17.70 34.33 -12.89
C VAL A 347 16.83 33.09 -13.13
N TRP A 348 16.25 32.53 -12.06
CA TRP A 348 15.37 31.38 -12.22
C TRP A 348 13.98 31.83 -12.65
N ASP A 349 13.64 31.55 -13.90
CA ASP A 349 12.25 31.61 -14.36
C ASP A 349 11.53 30.32 -13.96
N TYR A 350 10.64 30.42 -12.98
CA TYR A 350 9.88 29.31 -12.42
C TYR A 350 8.45 29.25 -12.96
N PHE A 351 8.00 30.27 -13.70
CA PHE A 351 6.60 30.39 -14.09
C PHE A 351 6.16 29.24 -15.04
N PRO A 352 6.94 28.85 -16.07
CA PRO A 352 6.54 27.78 -17.00
C PRO A 352 6.33 26.43 -16.29
N VAL A 353 7.24 26.06 -15.38
CA VAL A 353 7.09 24.80 -14.63
C VAL A 353 5.95 24.85 -13.61
N LEU A 354 5.70 26.02 -13.00
CA LEU A 354 4.60 26.19 -12.06
C LEU A 354 3.25 25.91 -12.74
N ILE A 355 2.99 26.54 -13.88
CA ILE A 355 1.74 26.33 -14.63
C ILE A 355 1.66 24.92 -15.21
N ALA A 356 2.77 24.36 -15.70
CA ALA A 356 2.81 22.99 -16.20
C ALA A 356 2.45 21.95 -15.12
N SER A 357 2.77 22.23 -13.86
CA SER A 357 2.51 21.32 -12.74
C SER A 357 1.03 21.23 -12.31
N VAL A 358 0.19 22.21 -12.70
CA VAL A 358 -1.21 22.30 -12.23
C VAL A 358 -2.06 21.06 -12.60
N PRO A 359 -2.04 20.56 -13.86
CA PRO A 359 -2.74 19.33 -14.20
C PRO A 359 -2.31 18.12 -13.36
N VAL A 360 -0.99 17.98 -13.12
CA VAL A 360 -0.45 16.89 -12.30
C VAL A 360 -0.91 17.03 -10.85
N ALA A 361 -0.88 18.24 -10.29
CA ALA A 361 -1.37 18.54 -8.95
C ALA A 361 -2.83 18.11 -8.77
N MET A 362 -3.70 18.52 -9.70
CA MET A 362 -5.13 18.21 -9.69
C MET A 362 -5.37 16.70 -9.78
N LEU A 363 -4.67 16.00 -10.67
CA LEU A 363 -4.86 14.57 -10.88
C LEU A 363 -4.33 13.71 -9.73
N VAL A 364 -3.21 14.09 -9.10
CA VAL A 364 -2.74 13.42 -7.86
C VAL A 364 -3.74 13.67 -6.73
N GLY A 365 -4.25 14.90 -6.59
CA GLY A 365 -5.32 15.22 -5.64
C GLY A 365 -6.55 14.35 -5.85
N LEU A 366 -6.95 14.10 -7.10
CA LEU A 366 -8.09 13.24 -7.42
C LEU A 366 -7.88 11.77 -7.04
N ILE A 367 -6.64 11.26 -7.02
CA ILE A 367 -6.35 9.91 -6.51
C ILE A 367 -6.74 9.82 -5.03
N LEU A 368 -6.33 10.79 -4.21
CA LEU A 368 -6.70 10.81 -2.80
C LEU A 368 -8.22 11.03 -2.64
N PHE A 369 -8.78 11.94 -3.42
CA PHE A 369 -10.18 12.31 -3.35
C PHE A 369 -11.10 11.12 -3.62
N ILE A 370 -10.84 10.33 -4.67
CA ILE A 370 -11.66 9.16 -4.98
C ILE A 370 -11.51 8.04 -3.95
N ASN A 371 -10.32 7.85 -3.37
CA ASN A 371 -10.12 6.90 -2.27
C ASN A 371 -10.97 7.25 -1.04
N GLY A 372 -11.16 8.56 -0.77
CA GLY A 372 -11.96 9.05 0.35
C GLY A 372 -13.44 8.62 0.31
N PHE A 373 -13.98 8.18 -0.83
CA PHE A 373 -15.33 7.62 -0.91
C PHE A 373 -15.43 6.27 -0.18
N GLN A 374 -14.38 5.44 -0.24
CA GLN A 374 -14.35 4.15 0.45
C GLN A 374 -13.97 4.33 1.93
N ASP A 375 -13.14 5.34 2.23
CA ASP A 375 -12.67 5.64 3.59
C ASP A 375 -13.66 6.48 4.41
N TYR A 376 -14.73 7.02 3.79
CA TYR A 376 -15.68 7.95 4.43
C TYR A 376 -16.14 7.53 5.83
N LYS A 377 -16.58 6.28 6.01
CA LYS A 377 -17.08 5.80 7.31
C LYS A 377 -15.97 5.79 8.36
N ALA A 378 -14.81 5.22 8.01
CA ALA A 378 -13.67 5.11 8.92
C ALA A 378 -13.08 6.49 9.28
N ASP A 379 -12.96 7.39 8.30
CA ASP A 379 -12.50 8.76 8.50
C ASP A 379 -13.43 9.55 9.42
N ARG A 380 -14.75 9.47 9.18
CA ARG A 380 -15.74 10.14 10.01
C ARG A 380 -15.72 9.63 11.45
N GLU A 381 -15.62 8.31 11.65
CA GLU A 381 -15.64 7.68 12.98
C GLU A 381 -14.48 8.14 13.87
N VAL A 382 -13.29 8.34 13.31
CA VAL A 382 -12.12 8.84 14.05
C VAL A 382 -12.00 10.38 14.04
N GLY A 383 -12.98 11.08 13.47
CA GLY A 383 -13.01 12.55 13.43
C GLY A 383 -12.14 13.21 12.36
N LYS A 384 -11.64 12.47 11.35
CA LYS A 384 -10.99 13.07 10.18
C LYS A 384 -12.03 13.83 9.35
N ARG A 385 -11.76 15.11 9.09
CA ARG A 385 -12.64 16.02 8.34
C ARG A 385 -12.17 16.22 6.90
N THR A 386 -11.93 15.13 6.17
CA THR A 386 -11.52 15.15 4.74
C THR A 386 -12.56 15.85 3.87
N TRP A 387 -12.20 16.24 2.64
CA TRP A 387 -13.17 16.88 1.74
C TRP A 387 -14.37 15.98 1.44
N ILE A 388 -14.17 14.67 1.33
CA ILE A 388 -15.28 13.71 1.18
C ILE A 388 -16.17 13.71 2.41
N VAL A 389 -15.61 13.62 3.62
CA VAL A 389 -16.42 13.67 4.86
C VAL A 389 -17.23 14.96 4.96
N ARG A 390 -16.67 16.10 4.53
CA ARG A 390 -17.35 17.41 4.56
C ARG A 390 -18.45 17.56 3.52
N THR A 391 -18.24 17.00 2.33
CA THR A 391 -19.13 17.25 1.19
C THR A 391 -20.15 16.14 0.95
N ALA A 392 -19.90 14.93 1.46
CA ALA A 392 -20.79 13.79 1.29
C ALA A 392 -21.95 13.76 2.30
N GLU A 393 -22.30 14.90 2.91
CA GLU A 393 -23.44 15.18 3.80
C GLU A 393 -24.31 13.94 4.17
N GLY A 394 -24.16 13.41 5.40
CA GLY A 394 -24.87 12.22 5.88
C GLY A 394 -24.35 11.70 7.23
N SER A 395 -25.17 10.95 8.00
CA SER A 395 -24.72 10.24 9.20
C SER A 395 -24.22 8.85 8.87
N ASP A 396 -25.13 7.96 8.47
CA ASP A 396 -24.87 6.53 8.27
C ASP A 396 -24.75 6.17 6.79
N ILE A 397 -25.46 6.92 5.94
CA ILE A 397 -25.40 6.83 4.47
C ILE A 397 -24.91 8.16 3.93
N ALA A 398 -23.76 8.13 3.27
CA ALA A 398 -23.17 9.30 2.62
C ALA A 398 -23.97 9.70 1.36
N ASN A 399 -24.16 11.00 1.16
CA ASN A 399 -24.65 11.58 -0.09
C ASN A 399 -23.47 11.93 -1.02
N TYR A 400 -23.12 11.02 -1.94
CA TYR A 400 -21.98 11.21 -2.82
C TYR A 400 -22.22 12.10 -4.05
N ASN A 401 -23.40 12.71 -4.21
CA ASN A 401 -23.70 13.53 -5.38
C ASN A 401 -22.78 14.76 -5.51
N ARG A 402 -22.59 15.48 -4.40
CA ARG A 402 -21.73 16.68 -4.35
C ARG A 402 -20.24 16.34 -4.55
N PRO A 403 -19.63 15.40 -3.79
CA PRO A 403 -18.22 15.06 -4.02
C PRO A 403 -18.00 14.50 -5.43
N PHE A 404 -18.92 13.70 -5.97
CA PHE A 404 -18.76 13.21 -7.34
C PHE A 404 -18.88 14.33 -8.39
N GLY A 405 -19.70 15.35 -8.12
CA GLY A 405 -19.73 16.59 -8.90
C GLY A 405 -18.37 17.33 -8.91
N ILE A 406 -17.72 17.44 -7.75
CA ILE A 406 -16.37 18.02 -7.61
C ILE A 406 -15.36 17.19 -8.41
N TYR A 407 -15.39 15.87 -8.27
CA TYR A 407 -14.53 14.95 -9.03
C TYR A 407 -14.64 15.18 -10.55
N LYS A 408 -15.88 15.26 -11.08
CA LYS A 408 -16.12 15.55 -12.50
C LYS A 408 -15.60 16.93 -12.91
N PHE A 409 -15.90 17.95 -12.12
CA PHE A 409 -15.46 19.32 -12.39
C PHE A 409 -13.93 19.41 -12.48
N THR A 410 -13.21 18.82 -11.53
CA THR A 410 -11.74 18.83 -11.52
C THR A 410 -11.16 18.12 -12.75
N LEU A 411 -11.75 17.00 -13.20
CA LEU A 411 -11.34 16.35 -14.45
C LEU A 411 -11.54 17.27 -15.65
N TYR A 412 -12.74 17.84 -15.82
CA TYR A 412 -13.02 18.75 -16.94
C TYR A 412 -12.10 19.97 -16.93
N PHE A 413 -11.92 20.59 -15.76
CA PHE A 413 -11.01 21.70 -15.56
C PHE A 413 -9.57 21.32 -15.96
N THR A 414 -9.10 20.14 -15.54
CA THR A 414 -7.74 19.67 -15.86
C THR A 414 -7.51 19.57 -17.36
N PHE A 415 -8.42 18.94 -18.11
CA PHE A 415 -8.27 18.81 -19.57
C PHE A 415 -8.45 20.13 -20.30
N ALA A 416 -9.36 21.00 -19.84
CA ALA A 416 -9.48 22.36 -20.36
C ALA A 416 -8.19 23.17 -20.12
N TYR A 417 -7.55 23.01 -18.96
CA TYR A 417 -6.30 23.66 -18.63
C TYR A 417 -5.15 23.17 -19.52
N ILE A 418 -5.05 21.86 -19.78
CA ILE A 418 -4.06 21.30 -20.73
C ILE A 418 -4.27 21.88 -22.15
N LEU A 419 -5.52 21.98 -22.60
CA LEU A 419 -5.84 22.61 -23.88
C LEU A 419 -5.36 24.07 -23.93
N ILE A 420 -5.64 24.85 -22.88
CA ILE A 420 -5.19 26.25 -22.77
C ILE A 420 -3.66 26.32 -22.78
N LEU A 421 -2.96 25.46 -22.01
CA LEU A 421 -1.49 25.41 -22.02
C LEU A 421 -0.92 25.10 -23.41
N GLY A 422 -1.54 24.20 -24.16
CA GLY A 422 -1.11 23.88 -25.52
C GLY A 422 -1.34 25.02 -26.50
N VAL A 423 -2.49 25.69 -26.42
CA VAL A 423 -2.78 26.88 -27.23
C VAL A 423 -1.81 28.03 -26.90
N LEU A 424 -1.53 28.27 -25.62
CA LEU A 424 -0.53 29.25 -25.21
C LEU A 424 0.86 28.91 -25.75
N GLY A 425 1.22 27.63 -25.79
CA GLY A 425 2.47 27.17 -26.39
C GLY A 425 2.59 27.43 -27.90
N ILE A 426 1.46 27.53 -28.63
CA ILE A 426 1.45 27.98 -30.04
C ILE A 426 1.81 29.47 -30.13
N VAL A 427 1.36 30.26 -29.16
CA VAL A 427 1.53 31.73 -29.16
C VAL A 427 2.91 32.13 -28.63
N SER A 428 3.41 31.46 -27.60
CA SER A 428 4.70 31.76 -26.97
C SER A 428 5.37 30.50 -26.43
N SER A 429 6.56 30.21 -26.96
CA SER A 429 7.44 29.14 -26.48
C SER A 429 8.01 29.40 -25.09
N ASP A 430 7.97 30.65 -24.60
CA ASP A 430 8.44 31.00 -23.26
C ASP A 430 7.49 30.48 -22.17
N VAL A 431 6.23 30.18 -22.53
CA VAL A 431 5.19 29.76 -21.59
C VAL A 431 5.02 28.24 -21.59
N SER A 432 4.95 27.63 -22.77
CA SER A 432 4.60 26.21 -22.97
C SER A 432 4.98 25.76 -24.39
N THR A 433 4.62 24.54 -24.77
CA THR A 433 4.77 24.01 -26.13
C THR A 433 3.46 23.43 -26.65
N PRO A 434 3.12 23.54 -27.95
CA PRO A 434 1.90 22.93 -28.50
C PRO A 434 1.85 21.42 -28.32
N TRP A 435 3.00 20.76 -28.20
CA TRP A 435 3.10 19.32 -28.03
C TRP A 435 2.50 18.82 -26.72
N VAL A 436 2.25 19.66 -25.72
CA VAL A 436 1.50 19.26 -24.51
C VAL A 436 0.05 18.83 -24.82
N LEU A 437 -0.50 19.19 -25.99
CA LEU A 437 -1.83 18.75 -26.42
C LEU A 437 -1.94 17.23 -26.56
N ILE A 438 -0.83 16.50 -26.71
CA ILE A 438 -0.86 15.02 -26.68
C ILE A 438 -1.35 14.48 -25.33
N ALA A 439 -1.21 15.26 -24.25
CA ALA A 439 -1.73 14.91 -22.93
C ALA A 439 -3.27 15.02 -22.82
N LEU A 440 -3.97 15.38 -23.90
CA LEU A 440 -5.42 15.24 -24.00
C LEU A 440 -5.86 13.80 -24.33
N LEU A 441 -4.97 12.94 -24.85
CA LEU A 441 -5.30 11.55 -25.21
C LEU A 441 -5.91 10.73 -24.04
N PRO A 442 -5.44 10.86 -22.79
CA PRO A 442 -6.04 10.15 -21.65
C PRO A 442 -7.45 10.64 -21.25
N ALA A 443 -8.01 11.65 -21.92
CA ALA A 443 -9.39 12.08 -21.68
C ALA A 443 -10.41 10.94 -21.85
N LEU A 444 -10.10 9.94 -22.69
CA LEU A 444 -10.91 8.73 -22.82
C LEU A 444 -10.95 7.88 -21.54
N LEU A 445 -9.82 7.79 -20.82
CA LEU A 445 -9.75 7.10 -19.53
C LEU A 445 -10.57 7.87 -18.47
N ALA A 446 -10.43 9.19 -18.45
CA ALA A 446 -11.19 10.06 -17.56
C ALA A 446 -12.69 9.96 -17.83
N TRP A 447 -13.10 9.98 -19.10
CA TRP A 447 -14.49 9.79 -19.51
C TRP A 447 -15.04 8.45 -19.05
N LYS A 448 -14.27 7.37 -19.22
CA LYS A 448 -14.67 6.04 -18.72
C LYS A 448 -14.80 6.01 -17.20
N ALA A 449 -13.89 6.66 -16.46
CA ALA A 449 -14.02 6.81 -15.01
C ALA A 449 -15.32 7.54 -14.62
N ILE A 450 -15.67 8.61 -15.34
CA ILE A 450 -16.90 9.37 -15.11
C ILE A 450 -18.14 8.52 -15.39
N GLN A 451 -18.18 7.77 -16.50
CA GLN A 451 -19.30 6.90 -16.81
C GLN A 451 -19.53 5.86 -15.71
N MET A 452 -18.47 5.11 -15.36
CA MET A 452 -18.54 4.09 -14.32
C MET A 452 -18.90 4.67 -12.95
N GLY A 453 -18.41 5.87 -12.64
CA GLY A 453 -18.75 6.55 -11.40
C GLY A 453 -20.19 7.08 -11.37
N ASN A 454 -20.76 7.53 -12.50
CA ASN A 454 -22.18 7.88 -12.57
C ASN A 454 -23.06 6.63 -12.36
N GLU A 455 -22.76 5.53 -13.05
CA GLU A 455 -23.49 4.25 -12.87
C GLU A 455 -23.40 3.75 -11.42
N TRP A 456 -22.22 3.86 -10.80
CA TRP A 456 -22.02 3.54 -9.39
C TRP A 456 -22.85 4.44 -8.47
N LEU A 457 -22.86 5.75 -8.72
CA LEU A 457 -23.60 6.72 -7.91
C LEU A 457 -25.12 6.52 -8.02
N GLU A 458 -25.62 6.21 -9.21
CA GLU A 458 -27.02 5.85 -9.43
C GLU A 458 -27.41 4.62 -8.60
N ARG A 459 -26.56 3.59 -8.56
CA ARG A 459 -26.79 2.40 -7.72
C ARG A 459 -26.71 2.72 -6.23
N TRP A 460 -25.74 3.54 -5.81
CA TRP A 460 -25.58 3.96 -4.40
C TRP A 460 -26.83 4.67 -3.85
N ASN A 461 -27.47 5.47 -4.70
CA ASN A 461 -28.66 6.25 -4.34
C ASN A 461 -29.95 5.42 -4.31
N ARG A 462 -29.95 4.15 -4.74
CA ARG A 462 -31.13 3.28 -4.65
C ARG A 462 -31.42 2.91 -3.19
N ILE A 463 -32.71 2.73 -2.88
CA ILE A 463 -33.14 2.38 -1.52
C ILE A 463 -32.64 0.98 -1.14
N ASP A 464 -32.71 0.03 -2.08
CA ASP A 464 -32.30 -1.38 -1.98
C ASP A 464 -30.81 -1.64 -2.23
N ALA A 465 -29.98 -0.60 -2.27
CA ALA A 465 -28.57 -0.71 -2.58
C ALA A 465 -27.79 -1.55 -1.53
N ASP A 466 -27.03 -2.53 -2.01
CA ASP A 466 -26.04 -3.27 -1.22
C ASP A 466 -24.80 -2.39 -0.98
N ARG A 467 -24.82 -1.67 0.14
CA ARG A 467 -23.78 -0.71 0.53
C ARG A 467 -22.53 -1.36 1.11
N ASP A 468 -22.53 -2.66 1.31
CA ASP A 468 -21.34 -3.41 1.72
C ASP A 468 -20.54 -3.85 0.48
N LYS A 469 -21.22 -4.14 -0.64
CA LYS A 469 -20.59 -4.51 -1.90
C LYS A 469 -20.18 -3.32 -2.78
N LEU A 470 -21.02 -2.28 -2.87
CA LEU A 470 -20.79 -1.16 -3.78
C LEU A 470 -19.41 -0.48 -3.64
N PRO A 471 -18.82 -0.31 -2.44
CA PRO A 471 -17.48 0.26 -2.32
C PRO A 471 -16.40 -0.51 -3.10
N TYR A 472 -16.53 -1.83 -3.29
CA TYR A 472 -15.59 -2.62 -4.07
C TYR A 472 -15.73 -2.38 -5.58
N GLU A 473 -16.93 -2.03 -6.06
CA GLU A 473 -17.16 -1.71 -7.47
C GLU A 473 -16.51 -0.36 -7.86
N LEU A 474 -16.36 0.55 -6.89
CA LEU A 474 -15.68 1.83 -7.09
C LEU A 474 -14.17 1.67 -7.38
N LEU A 475 -13.57 0.52 -7.07
CA LEU A 475 -12.15 0.25 -7.34
C LEU A 475 -11.79 0.42 -8.81
N LEU A 476 -12.71 0.11 -9.72
CA LEU A 476 -12.46 0.31 -11.15
C LEU A 476 -12.39 1.81 -11.51
N VAL A 477 -13.18 2.65 -10.84
CA VAL A 477 -13.08 4.12 -10.99
C VAL A 477 -11.71 4.60 -10.49
N ASN A 478 -11.21 4.07 -9.37
CA ASN A 478 -9.85 4.37 -8.89
C ASN A 478 -8.80 3.99 -9.93
N VAL A 479 -8.91 2.80 -10.55
CA VAL A 479 -7.99 2.33 -11.60
C VAL A 479 -7.95 3.31 -12.78
N PHE A 480 -9.12 3.73 -13.30
CA PHE A 480 -9.16 4.69 -14.41
C PHE A 480 -8.67 6.09 -13.98
N THR A 481 -8.90 6.51 -12.74
CA THR A 481 -8.40 7.77 -12.19
C THR A 481 -6.87 7.76 -12.13
N ILE A 482 -6.28 6.71 -11.55
CA ILE A 482 -4.82 6.51 -11.45
C ILE A 482 -4.20 6.40 -12.85
N GLY A 483 -4.84 5.65 -13.75
CA GLY A 483 -4.41 5.53 -15.14
C GLY A 483 -4.42 6.87 -15.88
N THR A 484 -5.45 7.70 -15.65
CA THR A 484 -5.54 9.06 -16.19
C THR A 484 -4.38 9.92 -15.68
N HIS A 485 -4.18 9.97 -14.36
CA HIS A 485 -3.07 10.69 -13.74
C HIS A 485 -1.73 10.32 -14.37
N PHE A 486 -1.39 9.03 -14.37
CA PHE A 486 -0.06 8.59 -14.79
C PHE A 486 0.18 8.85 -16.27
N SER A 487 -0.84 8.59 -17.11
CA SER A 487 -0.75 8.83 -18.55
C SER A 487 -0.63 10.31 -18.89
N VAL A 488 -1.37 11.20 -18.21
CA VAL A 488 -1.26 12.65 -18.40
C VAL A 488 0.12 13.14 -18.00
N ALA A 489 0.65 12.72 -16.84
CA ALA A 489 1.97 13.14 -16.40
C ALA A 489 3.09 12.71 -17.37
N LEU A 490 3.03 11.48 -17.89
CA LEU A 490 3.97 10.99 -18.91
C LEU A 490 3.84 11.75 -20.23
N LEU A 491 2.62 12.00 -20.69
CA LEU A 491 2.38 12.69 -21.96
C LEU A 491 2.68 14.19 -21.89
N LEU A 492 2.49 14.84 -20.74
CA LEU A 492 2.97 16.21 -20.53
C LEU A 492 4.49 16.26 -20.57
N THR A 493 5.15 15.32 -19.88
CA THR A 493 6.62 15.18 -19.90
C THR A 493 7.12 15.00 -21.34
N LEU A 494 6.50 14.09 -22.10
CA LEU A 494 6.82 13.85 -23.51
C LEU A 494 6.54 15.09 -24.38
N GLY A 495 5.45 15.82 -24.12
CA GLY A 495 5.10 17.03 -24.84
C GLY A 495 6.20 18.09 -24.73
N TYR A 496 6.67 18.39 -23.53
CA TYR A 496 7.81 19.31 -23.32
C TYR A 496 9.09 18.79 -23.98
N TRP A 497 9.33 17.48 -23.93
CA TRP A 497 10.49 16.88 -24.59
C TRP A 497 10.45 17.02 -26.12
N LEU A 498 9.29 16.76 -26.74
CA LEU A 498 9.08 16.93 -28.18
C LEU A 498 9.23 18.39 -28.60
N GLY A 499 8.70 19.34 -27.83
CA GLY A 499 8.89 20.77 -28.12
C GLY A 499 10.33 21.25 -28.04
N SER A 500 11.23 20.47 -27.44
CA SER A 500 12.66 20.78 -27.42
C SER A 500 13.38 20.31 -28.70
N VAL A 501 12.77 19.36 -29.43
CA VAL A 501 13.39 18.65 -30.56
C VAL A 501 12.75 19.03 -31.90
N LEU A 502 11.44 19.33 -31.89
CA LEU A 502 10.60 19.68 -33.04
C LEU A 502 10.15 21.12 -32.93
#